data_AF-A0A7W8J589-F1
#
_entry.id   AF-A0A7W8J589-F1
#
_cell.length_a   1.000
_cell.length_b   1.000
_cell.length_c   1.000
_cell.angle_alpha   90.00
_cell.angle_beta   90.00
_cell.angle_gamma   90.00
#
_symmetry.space_group_name_H-M   'P 1'
#
loop_
_entity.id
_entity.type
_entity.pdbx_description
1 polymer ?
#
loop_
_entity_poly.entity_id
_entity_poly.type
_entity_poly.pdbx_seq_one_letter_code
_entity_poly.pdbx_strand_id
1 'polypeptide(L)'
;MRVRSLRLLPLVVLAVLVVPHPFALAQAAPPVVHIQDGGTSGRMESIFIPPLTGAPFSMMLVTEWSRPLGNGGSFTLVNKRRIVRDGRGRIYQERWLLVPKGSKIESRMDVFQISDPMEHTWLNCGVEEKICEVRPYGLVPDMVYRPGMGTTGPLPDGQGFRQHDDLGLSNSNGVDTIGYRETTTLNPGVLGNDLPMVSTREFWYSAKLGINLISKVDDPSSGRQSFSVTELTTSEPDPRYFVVPEGYKVVDRRKGEEKP
;
A
#
# COMPACT_ATOMS: atom_id res chain seq x y z
N MET A 1 36.88 -65.74 73.82
CA MET A 1 37.07 -66.02 72.37
C MET A 1 35.71 -65.95 71.69
N ARG A 2 35.67 -65.44 70.44
CA ARG A 2 34.53 -65.28 69.52
C ARG A 2 33.51 -66.44 69.62
N VAL A 3 32.20 -66.25 69.40
CA VAL A 3 31.58 -66.10 68.07
C VAL A 3 30.23 -65.37 68.19
N ARG A 4 30.02 -64.38 67.30
CA ARG A 4 28.77 -63.62 67.12
C ARG A 4 27.67 -64.51 66.54
N SER A 5 26.52 -64.55 67.19
CA SER A 5 25.30 -65.20 66.70
C SER A 5 24.54 -64.29 65.74
N LEU A 6 24.33 -64.80 64.53
CA LEU A 6 23.51 -64.27 63.44
C LEU A 6 22.01 -64.29 63.85
N ARG A 7 21.29 -63.18 63.68
CA ARG A 7 19.81 -63.20 63.61
C ARG A 7 19.36 -62.38 62.40
N LEU A 8 18.64 -63.05 61.50
CA LEU A 8 18.05 -62.52 60.28
C LEU A 8 16.98 -61.46 60.61
N LEU A 9 17.05 -60.30 59.94
CA LEU A 9 15.90 -59.39 59.79
C LEU A 9 15.10 -59.80 58.54
N PRO A 10 13.75 -59.75 58.58
CA PRO A 10 12.93 -60.06 57.43
C PRO A 10 13.01 -58.93 56.39
N LEU A 11 13.18 -59.33 55.13
CA LEU A 11 13.18 -58.46 53.95
C LEU A 11 11.74 -58.00 53.67
N VAL A 12 11.42 -56.72 53.88
CA VAL A 12 10.14 -56.14 53.45
C VAL A 12 10.27 -55.77 51.98
N VAL A 13 9.68 -56.56 51.09
CA VAL A 13 9.59 -56.27 49.66
C VAL A 13 8.46 -55.26 49.45
N LEU A 14 8.82 -54.00 49.22
CA LEU A 14 7.87 -52.95 48.85
C LEU A 14 7.54 -53.09 47.35
N ALA A 15 6.40 -53.68 47.03
CA ALA A 15 5.90 -53.76 45.66
C ALA A 15 5.43 -52.37 45.20
N VAL A 16 6.22 -51.68 44.38
CA VAL A 16 5.82 -50.43 43.72
C VAL A 16 4.84 -50.78 42.59
N LEU A 17 3.55 -50.59 42.82
CA LEU A 17 2.52 -50.62 41.78
C LEU A 17 2.68 -49.38 40.90
N VAL A 18 3.30 -49.55 39.72
CA VAL A 18 3.31 -48.54 38.67
C VAL A 18 1.91 -48.52 38.05
N VAL A 19 1.07 -47.57 38.48
CA VAL A 19 -0.22 -47.30 37.83
C VAL A 19 0.08 -46.56 36.53
N PRO A 20 -0.24 -47.13 35.34
CA PRO A 20 -0.06 -46.42 34.09
C PRO A 20 -1.02 -45.22 34.09
N HIS A 21 -0.48 -44.01 34.23
CA HIS A 21 -1.25 -42.82 33.92
C HIS A 21 -1.52 -42.84 32.42
N PRO A 22 -2.78 -42.86 31.97
CA PRO A 22 -3.06 -42.66 30.57
C PRO A 22 -2.53 -41.28 30.21
N PHE A 23 -1.48 -41.24 29.38
CA PHE A 23 -1.14 -40.03 28.64
C PHE A 23 -2.32 -39.75 27.71
N ALA A 24 -3.31 -39.02 28.22
CA ALA A 24 -4.30 -38.38 27.39
C ALA A 24 -3.53 -37.36 26.54
N LEU A 25 -3.17 -37.75 25.31
CA LEU A 25 -2.78 -36.79 24.29
C LEU A 25 -3.96 -35.83 24.16
N ALA A 26 -3.83 -34.62 24.69
CA ALA A 26 -4.78 -33.56 24.45
C ALA A 26 -4.82 -33.35 22.93
N GLN A 27 -5.84 -33.89 22.25
CA GLN A 27 -6.12 -33.55 20.87
C GLN A 27 -6.40 -32.05 20.86
N ALA A 28 -5.49 -31.27 20.26
CA ALA A 28 -5.75 -29.87 20.01
C ALA A 28 -7.05 -29.79 19.21
N ALA A 29 -8.00 -28.98 19.69
CA ALA A 29 -9.23 -28.76 18.96
C ALA A 29 -8.89 -28.27 17.54
N PRO A 30 -9.57 -28.78 16.50
CA PRO A 30 -9.32 -28.33 15.15
C PRO A 30 -9.51 -26.81 15.07
N PRO A 31 -8.71 -26.11 14.25
CA PRO A 31 -8.84 -24.67 14.10
C PRO A 31 -10.26 -24.34 13.63
N VAL A 32 -10.92 -23.43 14.34
CA VAL A 32 -12.23 -22.93 13.97
C VAL A 32 -12.04 -21.88 12.88
N VAL A 33 -12.58 -22.13 11.69
CA VAL A 33 -12.62 -21.16 10.59
C VAL A 33 -13.96 -20.43 10.67
N HIS A 34 -13.92 -19.11 10.84
CA HIS A 34 -15.12 -18.29 10.76
C HIS A 34 -15.40 -17.95 9.29
N ILE A 35 -16.54 -18.40 8.79
CA ILE A 35 -17.02 -18.06 7.45
C ILE A 35 -17.98 -16.86 7.53
N GLN A 36 -17.83 -15.91 6.63
CA GLN A 36 -18.75 -14.80 6.41
C GLN A 36 -18.99 -14.67 4.91
N ASP A 37 -20.25 -14.66 4.51
CA ASP A 37 -20.64 -14.49 3.11
C ASP A 37 -20.86 -13.00 2.79
N GLY A 38 -20.38 -12.58 1.62
CA GLY A 38 -20.51 -11.21 1.14
C GLY A 38 -19.48 -10.23 1.73
N GLY A 39 -19.61 -8.95 1.33
CA GLY A 39 -18.69 -7.89 1.69
C GLY A 39 -17.98 -7.27 0.47
N THR A 40 -17.49 -6.05 0.63
CA THR A 40 -16.71 -5.36 -0.40
C THR A 40 -15.43 -4.82 0.21
N SER A 41 -14.31 -5.05 -0.47
CA SER A 41 -13.02 -4.44 -0.13
C SER A 41 -12.52 -3.68 -1.35
N GLY A 42 -12.42 -2.35 -1.24
CA GLY A 42 -11.82 -1.51 -2.27
C GLY A 42 -10.42 -1.07 -1.85
N ARG A 43 -9.46 -1.18 -2.76
CA ARG A 43 -8.12 -0.58 -2.59
C ARG A 43 -8.15 0.85 -3.09
N MET A 44 -7.52 1.76 -2.35
CA MET A 44 -7.24 3.11 -2.83
C MET A 44 -6.01 3.07 -3.74
N GLU A 45 -6.16 3.56 -4.96
CA GLU A 45 -5.03 3.84 -5.84
C GLU A 45 -4.35 5.13 -5.39
N SER A 46 -3.03 5.20 -5.51
CA SER A 46 -2.27 6.35 -5.07
C SER A 46 -1.61 7.09 -6.23
N ILE A 47 -0.93 8.20 -5.94
CA ILE A 47 -0.23 8.96 -6.98
C ILE A 47 0.81 8.10 -7.69
N PHE A 48 0.91 8.29 -8.99
CA PHE A 48 1.91 7.65 -9.82
C PHE A 48 3.22 8.43 -9.76
N ILE A 49 4.34 7.72 -9.58
CA ILE A 49 5.68 8.29 -9.56
C ILE A 49 6.45 7.68 -10.74
N PRO A 50 6.70 8.44 -11.82
CA PRO A 50 7.48 7.93 -12.94
C PRO A 50 8.99 7.92 -12.62
N PRO A 51 9.77 7.01 -13.19
CA PRO A 51 11.22 7.15 -13.23
C PRO A 51 11.56 8.34 -14.12
N LEU A 52 12.39 9.26 -13.64
CA LEU A 52 12.84 10.43 -14.40
C LEU A 52 14.25 10.79 -13.95
N THR A 53 15.18 10.81 -14.91
CA THR A 53 16.59 11.15 -14.66
C THR A 53 16.74 12.64 -14.38
N GLY A 54 17.66 13.00 -13.49
CA GLY A 54 17.99 14.41 -13.19
C GLY A 54 16.92 15.17 -12.40
N ALA A 55 15.88 14.48 -11.93
CA ALA A 55 14.80 15.08 -11.12
C ALA A 55 14.67 14.36 -9.76
N PRO A 56 15.70 14.38 -8.91
CA PRO A 56 15.63 13.77 -7.58
C PRO A 56 14.67 14.54 -6.68
N PHE A 57 14.03 13.83 -5.76
CA PHE A 57 13.30 14.43 -4.68
C PHE A 57 13.15 13.51 -3.47
N SER A 58 12.90 14.10 -2.31
CA SER A 58 12.35 13.43 -1.13
C SER A 58 11.12 14.18 -0.66
N MET A 59 10.06 13.47 -0.28
CA MET A 59 8.84 14.10 0.20
C MET A 59 8.03 13.19 1.14
N MET A 60 7.11 13.82 1.88
CA MET A 60 6.02 13.14 2.57
C MET A 60 4.72 13.33 1.78
N LEU A 61 4.00 12.25 1.53
CA LEU A 61 2.66 12.28 0.95
C LEU A 61 1.63 12.14 2.07
N VAL A 62 0.81 13.18 2.25
CA VAL A 62 -0.37 13.16 3.13
C VAL A 62 -1.55 12.70 2.31
N THR A 63 -2.25 11.67 2.77
CA THR A 63 -3.44 11.14 2.11
C THR A 63 -4.65 11.26 3.03
N GLU A 64 -5.77 11.76 2.50
CA GLU A 64 -7.07 11.63 3.14
C GLU A 64 -8.06 10.97 2.17
N TRP A 65 -8.87 10.06 2.68
CA TRP A 65 -9.93 9.39 1.92
C TRP A 65 -11.23 9.46 2.71
N SER A 66 -12.11 10.39 2.32
CA SER A 66 -13.44 10.57 2.89
C SER A 66 -14.45 9.76 2.09
N ARG A 67 -15.15 8.84 2.76
CA ARG A 67 -16.14 7.95 2.15
C ARG A 67 -17.52 8.26 2.71
N PRO A 68 -18.55 8.35 1.87
CA PRO A 68 -19.91 8.55 2.35
C PRO A 68 -20.39 7.32 3.13
N LEU A 69 -21.26 7.56 4.12
CA LEU A 69 -22.02 6.51 4.79
C LEU A 69 -23.39 6.36 4.11
N GLY A 70 -23.89 5.13 3.99
CA GLY A 70 -25.15 4.86 3.29
C GLY A 70 -26.39 5.51 3.92
N ASN A 71 -26.34 5.83 5.21
CA ASN A 71 -27.42 6.51 5.95
C ASN A 71 -27.21 8.03 6.07
N GLY A 72 -26.28 8.60 5.30
CA GLY A 72 -25.86 9.99 5.43
C GLY A 72 -24.66 10.17 6.35
N GLY A 73 -23.92 11.27 6.13
CA GLY A 73 -22.62 11.50 6.78
C GLY A 73 -21.45 10.87 6.02
N SER A 74 -20.27 10.90 6.64
CA SER A 74 -19.03 10.36 6.05
C SER A 74 -18.07 9.88 7.14
N PHE A 75 -17.13 9.03 6.76
CA PHE A 75 -15.95 8.71 7.56
C PHE A 75 -14.69 8.97 6.75
N THR A 76 -13.62 9.43 7.40
CA THR A 76 -12.37 9.77 6.73
C THR A 76 -11.25 8.89 7.25
N LEU A 77 -10.51 8.30 6.31
CA LEU A 77 -9.29 7.57 6.57
C LEU A 77 -8.08 8.43 6.20
N VAL A 78 -6.97 8.28 6.91
CA VAL A 78 -5.74 9.04 6.67
C VAL A 78 -4.50 8.17 6.77
N ASN A 79 -3.44 8.58 6.09
CA ASN A 79 -2.07 8.16 6.36
C ASN A 79 -1.09 9.27 5.93
N LYS A 80 0.18 9.11 6.30
CA LYS A 80 1.28 9.95 5.83
C LYS A 80 2.48 9.05 5.59
N ARG A 81 3.13 9.16 4.44
CA ARG A 81 4.18 8.21 4.03
C ARG A 81 5.27 8.85 3.20
N ARG A 82 6.47 8.28 3.20
CA ARG A 82 7.61 8.80 2.43
C ARG A 82 7.61 8.29 1.00
N ILE A 83 8.03 9.16 0.09
CA ILE A 83 8.37 8.82 -1.29
C ILE A 83 9.67 9.53 -1.64
N VAL A 84 10.60 8.82 -2.26
CA VAL A 84 11.86 9.38 -2.76
C VAL A 84 12.14 8.89 -4.17
N ARG A 85 12.80 9.74 -4.96
CA ARG A 85 13.38 9.39 -6.25
C ARG A 85 14.79 9.97 -6.34
N ASP A 86 15.76 9.20 -6.79
CA ASP A 86 17.13 9.70 -6.99
C ASP A 86 17.36 10.25 -8.41
N GLY A 87 18.53 10.83 -8.65
CA GLY A 87 18.88 11.40 -9.95
C GLY A 87 18.98 10.37 -11.08
N ARG A 88 19.06 9.06 -10.75
CA ARG A 88 19.04 7.95 -11.71
C ARG A 88 17.62 7.47 -12.04
N GLY A 89 16.61 8.01 -11.36
CA GLY A 89 15.21 7.63 -11.53
C GLY A 89 14.80 6.39 -10.74
N ARG A 90 15.63 5.89 -9.83
CA ARG A 90 15.23 4.83 -8.88
C ARG A 90 14.24 5.43 -7.89
N ILE A 91 13.24 4.66 -7.52
CA ILE A 91 12.12 5.14 -6.70
C ILE A 91 11.99 4.26 -5.47
N TYR A 92 11.92 4.87 -4.28
CA TYR A 92 11.47 4.20 -3.07
C TYR A 92 10.14 4.82 -2.61
N GLN A 93 9.17 3.95 -2.30
CA GLN A 93 7.85 4.35 -1.84
C GLN A 93 7.42 3.50 -0.68
N GLU A 94 6.95 4.14 0.38
CA GLU A 94 6.27 3.46 1.47
C GLU A 94 4.78 3.27 1.13
N ARG A 95 4.19 2.24 1.73
CA ARG A 95 2.76 2.00 1.83
C ARG A 95 2.44 1.88 3.32
N TRP A 96 1.43 2.62 3.74
CA TRP A 96 1.00 2.70 5.12
C TRP A 96 -0.49 2.42 5.18
N LEU A 97 -0.90 1.68 6.21
CA LEU A 97 -2.31 1.39 6.43
C LEU A 97 -3.09 2.68 6.69
N LEU A 98 -4.21 2.81 6.00
CA LEU A 98 -5.16 3.88 6.26
C LEU A 98 -5.86 3.65 7.61
N VAL A 99 -5.93 4.70 8.43
CA VAL A 99 -6.56 4.65 9.76
C VAL A 99 -7.64 5.74 9.88
N PRO A 100 -8.68 5.56 10.71
CA PRO A 100 -9.71 6.58 10.88
C PRO A 100 -9.12 7.88 11.44
N LYS A 101 -9.44 9.00 10.77
CA LYS A 101 -9.00 10.34 11.16
C LYS A 101 -9.47 10.68 12.57
N GLY A 102 -8.56 11.10 13.45
CA GLY A 102 -8.85 11.43 14.85
C GLY A 102 -9.03 10.22 15.77
N SER A 103 -8.87 8.99 15.29
CA SER A 103 -8.82 7.81 16.15
C SER A 103 -7.47 7.67 16.87
N LYS A 104 -7.41 6.81 17.88
CA LYS A 104 -6.17 6.43 18.58
C LYS A 104 -5.38 5.31 17.85
N ILE A 105 -5.85 4.89 16.68
CA ILE A 105 -5.20 3.82 15.91
C ILE A 105 -4.02 4.42 15.16
N GLU A 106 -2.83 3.93 15.45
CA GLU A 106 -1.63 4.34 14.75
C GLU A 106 -1.55 3.68 13.37
N SER A 107 -1.30 4.51 12.35
CA SER A 107 -0.97 4.01 11.01
C SER A 107 0.40 3.34 11.07
N ARG A 108 0.54 2.20 10.40
CA ARG A 108 1.81 1.46 10.30
C ARG A 108 2.15 1.19 8.84
N MET A 109 3.44 1.15 8.55
CA MET A 109 3.94 0.73 7.25
C MET A 109 3.71 -0.77 7.06
N ASP A 110 3.01 -1.15 6.00
CA ASP A 110 2.77 -2.56 5.66
C ASP A 110 3.77 -3.05 4.61
N VAL A 111 4.07 -2.21 3.62
CA VAL A 111 4.94 -2.52 2.49
C VAL A 111 5.83 -1.33 2.18
N PHE A 112 7.06 -1.58 1.73
CA PHE A 112 7.83 -0.60 0.96
C PHE A 112 8.23 -1.19 -0.39
N GLN A 113 8.41 -0.31 -1.36
CA GLN A 113 8.65 -0.66 -2.74
C GLN A 113 9.90 0.07 -3.22
N ILE A 114 10.79 -0.65 -3.91
CA ILE A 114 11.96 -0.08 -4.59
C ILE A 114 11.83 -0.43 -6.06
N SER A 115 11.85 0.57 -6.94
CA SER A 115 11.89 0.37 -8.39
C SER A 115 13.21 0.87 -8.92
N ASP A 116 13.91 0.04 -9.66
CA ASP A 116 15.14 0.39 -10.37
C ASP A 116 14.90 0.25 -11.88
N PRO A 117 14.80 1.38 -12.61
CA PRO A 117 14.59 1.35 -14.06
C PRO A 117 15.81 0.86 -14.85
N MET A 118 17.02 0.89 -14.27
CA MET A 118 18.24 0.43 -14.96
C MET A 118 18.42 -1.08 -14.84
N GLU A 119 18.05 -1.63 -13.69
CA GLU A 119 18.07 -3.08 -13.45
C GLU A 119 16.76 -3.77 -13.85
N HIS A 120 15.75 -3.00 -14.30
CA HIS A 120 14.40 -3.47 -14.61
C HIS A 120 13.77 -4.29 -13.48
N THR A 121 13.97 -3.84 -12.24
CA THR A 121 13.47 -4.53 -11.06
C THR A 121 12.48 -3.68 -10.29
N TRP A 122 11.44 -4.36 -9.80
CA TRP A 122 10.52 -3.83 -8.80
C TRP A 122 10.53 -4.78 -7.60
N LEU A 123 11.06 -4.30 -6.48
CA LEU A 123 11.02 -4.97 -5.20
C LEU A 123 9.74 -4.56 -4.47
N ASN A 124 8.91 -5.54 -4.12
CA ASN A 124 7.78 -5.35 -3.23
C ASN A 124 8.06 -6.07 -1.91
N CYS A 125 8.33 -5.30 -0.86
CA CYS A 125 8.82 -5.80 0.43
C CYS A 125 7.79 -5.62 1.53
N GLY A 126 7.25 -6.71 2.05
CA GLY A 126 6.36 -6.66 3.20
C GLY A 126 7.12 -6.63 4.53
N VAL A 127 6.71 -5.70 5.40
CA VAL A 127 7.47 -5.31 6.59
C VAL A 127 7.37 -6.35 7.70
N GLU A 128 6.21 -7.01 7.84
CA GLU A 128 5.92 -7.96 8.91
C GLU A 128 6.57 -9.32 8.63
N GLU A 129 6.41 -9.82 7.42
CA GLU A 129 6.98 -11.09 6.98
C GLU A 129 8.47 -11.02 6.66
N LYS A 130 9.03 -9.81 6.47
CA LYS A 130 10.43 -9.59 6.06
C LYS A 130 10.76 -10.30 4.74
N ILE A 131 9.85 -10.27 3.78
CA ILE A 131 10.03 -10.88 2.45
C ILE A 131 9.95 -9.79 1.40
N CYS A 132 10.95 -9.75 0.51
CA CYS A 132 10.98 -8.90 -0.68
C CYS A 132 10.82 -9.75 -1.92
N GLU A 133 9.75 -9.53 -2.67
CA GLU A 133 9.57 -10.15 -3.97
C GLU A 133 10.13 -9.28 -5.08
N VAL A 134 11.08 -9.81 -5.86
CA VAL A 134 11.60 -9.15 -7.06
C VAL A 134 10.68 -9.46 -8.23
N ARG A 135 10.18 -8.43 -8.89
CA ARG A 135 9.27 -8.50 -10.03
C ARG A 135 9.84 -7.69 -11.20
N PRO A 136 9.41 -7.94 -12.45
CA PRO A 136 9.87 -7.15 -13.59
C PRO A 136 9.35 -5.71 -13.48
N TYR A 137 10.19 -4.74 -13.83
CA TYR A 137 9.82 -3.33 -13.93
C TYR A 137 10.06 -2.82 -15.35
N GLY A 138 8.97 -2.50 -16.05
CA GLY A 138 9.02 -2.15 -17.47
C GLY A 138 9.12 -0.66 -17.77
N LEU A 139 9.06 0.21 -16.76
CA LEU A 139 9.12 1.66 -16.96
C LEU A 139 10.58 2.13 -16.97
N VAL A 140 10.90 3.02 -17.90
CA VAL A 140 12.25 3.56 -18.10
C VAL A 140 12.23 5.10 -18.13
N PRO A 141 13.35 5.79 -17.83
CA PRO A 141 13.35 7.24 -17.62
C PRO A 141 13.17 8.07 -18.89
N ASP A 142 13.41 7.49 -20.07
CA ASP A 142 13.29 8.11 -21.40
C ASP A 142 11.87 8.04 -21.98
N MET A 143 10.95 7.35 -21.30
CA MET A 143 9.52 7.39 -21.62
C MET A 143 8.92 8.78 -21.37
N VAL A 144 7.90 9.13 -22.14
CA VAL A 144 7.17 10.39 -21.98
C VAL A 144 6.02 10.20 -20.99
N TYR A 145 6.18 10.73 -19.78
CA TYR A 145 5.14 10.74 -18.76
C TYR A 145 4.38 12.06 -18.80
N ARG A 146 3.06 11.97 -19.04
CA ARG A 146 2.16 13.12 -19.01
C ARG A 146 1.01 12.84 -18.05
N PRO A 147 0.51 13.84 -17.32
CA PRO A 147 -0.74 13.66 -16.61
C PRO A 147 -1.82 13.28 -17.62
N GLY A 148 -2.64 12.27 -17.29
CA GLY A 148 -3.81 11.96 -18.09
C GLY A 148 -4.72 13.19 -18.10
N MET A 149 -4.86 13.79 -19.29
CA MET A 149 -5.72 14.94 -19.57
C MET A 149 -6.69 14.52 -20.68
N GLY A 150 -7.98 14.54 -20.39
CA GLY A 150 -9.04 14.35 -21.37
C GLY A 150 -9.31 15.64 -22.14
N THR A 151 -9.90 15.50 -23.33
CA THR A 151 -10.44 16.65 -24.07
C THR A 151 -11.87 16.93 -23.64
N THR A 152 -12.25 18.21 -23.61
CA THR A 152 -13.66 18.60 -23.44
C THR A 152 -14.49 18.05 -24.60
N GLY A 153 -15.62 17.42 -24.29
CA GLY A 153 -16.53 16.89 -25.31
C GLY A 153 -17.43 15.75 -24.82
N PRO A 154 -18.33 15.28 -25.71
CA PRO A 154 -19.19 14.14 -25.41
C PRO A 154 -18.38 12.86 -25.24
N LEU A 155 -18.83 11.99 -24.34
CA LEU A 155 -18.32 10.63 -24.22
C LEU A 155 -18.90 9.76 -25.35
N PRO A 156 -18.23 8.63 -25.71
CA PRO A 156 -18.73 7.69 -26.70
C PRO A 156 -20.16 7.23 -26.42
N ASP A 157 -20.91 6.92 -27.48
CA ASP A 157 -22.27 6.35 -27.42
C ASP A 157 -23.28 7.15 -26.58
N GLY A 158 -23.06 8.46 -26.41
CA GLY A 158 -23.94 9.30 -25.61
C GLY A 158 -23.91 8.99 -24.11
N GLN A 159 -22.85 8.34 -23.62
CA GLN A 159 -22.69 7.97 -22.21
C GLN A 159 -22.58 9.18 -21.27
N GLY A 160 -22.29 10.37 -21.80
CA GLY A 160 -22.21 11.58 -21.00
C GLY A 160 -21.30 12.63 -21.60
N PHE A 161 -20.66 13.42 -20.74
CA PHE A 161 -19.82 14.54 -21.14
C PHE A 161 -18.60 14.67 -20.23
N ARG A 162 -17.47 15.05 -20.82
CA ARG A 162 -16.25 15.41 -20.09
C ARG A 162 -15.96 16.88 -20.31
N GLN A 163 -15.70 17.59 -19.22
CA GLN A 163 -15.19 18.95 -19.18
C GLN A 163 -13.75 18.94 -18.70
N HIS A 164 -12.86 19.62 -19.43
CA HIS A 164 -11.49 19.90 -19.04
C HIS A 164 -11.30 21.41 -18.87
N ASP A 165 -10.78 21.80 -17.70
CA ASP A 165 -10.50 23.18 -17.35
C ASP A 165 -9.01 23.36 -16.97
N ASP A 166 -8.37 24.36 -17.55
CA ASP A 166 -7.04 24.81 -17.16
C ASP A 166 -7.16 25.81 -15.99
N LEU A 167 -6.63 25.45 -14.83
CA LEU A 167 -6.69 26.29 -13.63
C LEU A 167 -5.53 27.31 -13.54
N GLY A 168 -4.57 27.21 -14.47
CA GLY A 168 -3.44 28.13 -14.59
C GLY A 168 -2.24 27.76 -13.74
N LEU A 169 -1.30 28.71 -13.64
CA LEU A 169 -0.05 28.55 -12.91
C LEU A 169 -0.25 28.75 -11.41
N SER A 170 0.49 27.99 -10.62
CA SER A 170 0.57 28.14 -9.16
C SER A 170 1.91 27.64 -8.65
N ASN A 171 2.15 27.76 -7.35
CA ASN A 171 3.33 27.23 -6.68
C ASN A 171 2.89 26.35 -5.50
N SER A 172 3.53 25.19 -5.36
CA SER A 172 3.29 24.26 -4.25
C SER A 172 4.63 23.77 -3.72
N ASN A 173 4.85 23.91 -2.40
CA ASN A 173 6.11 23.55 -1.75
C ASN A 173 7.35 24.21 -2.40
N GLY A 174 7.23 25.46 -2.85
CA GLY A 174 8.33 26.17 -3.50
C GLY A 174 8.63 25.72 -4.93
N VAL A 175 7.78 24.88 -5.53
CA VAL A 175 7.94 24.37 -6.90
C VAL A 175 6.75 24.80 -7.75
N ASP A 176 7.04 25.29 -8.95
CA ASP A 176 6.01 25.71 -9.89
C ASP A 176 5.18 24.52 -10.37
N THR A 177 3.88 24.79 -10.51
CA THR A 177 2.86 23.82 -10.90
C THR A 177 1.86 24.43 -11.87
N ILE A 178 1.24 23.60 -12.68
CA ILE A 178 0.07 23.95 -13.49
C ILE A 178 -1.11 23.14 -12.97
N GLY A 179 -2.22 23.82 -12.70
CA GLY A 179 -3.45 23.21 -12.22
C GLY A 179 -4.36 22.82 -13.37
N TYR A 180 -5.01 21.67 -13.24
CA TYR A 180 -6.02 21.18 -14.17
C TYR A 180 -7.20 20.62 -13.38
N ARG A 181 -8.40 20.70 -13.97
CA ARG A 181 -9.60 20.04 -13.47
C ARG A 181 -10.29 19.29 -14.59
N GLU A 182 -10.62 18.04 -14.33
CA GLU A 182 -11.46 17.21 -15.18
C GLU A 182 -12.75 16.93 -14.45
N THR A 183 -13.88 17.20 -15.09
CA THR A 183 -15.21 16.79 -14.60
C THR A 183 -15.84 15.87 -15.62
N THR A 184 -16.14 14.65 -15.22
CA THR A 184 -16.84 13.66 -16.05
C THR A 184 -18.25 13.49 -15.49
N THR A 185 -19.26 13.74 -16.33
CA THR A 185 -20.67 13.48 -16.01
C THR A 185 -21.12 12.28 -16.84
N LEU A 186 -21.49 11.19 -16.18
CA LEU A 186 -22.15 10.05 -16.81
C LEU A 186 -23.66 10.22 -16.70
N ASN A 187 -24.35 9.94 -17.80
CA ASN A 187 -25.81 9.97 -17.86
C ASN A 187 -26.43 8.85 -17.00
N PRO A 188 -27.72 8.97 -16.59
CA PRO A 188 -28.44 7.89 -15.95
C PRO A 188 -28.41 6.59 -16.78
N GLY A 189 -28.32 5.46 -16.09
CA GLY A 189 -28.35 4.11 -16.66
C GLY A 189 -27.02 3.60 -17.21
N VAL A 190 -26.01 4.47 -17.43
CA VAL A 190 -24.73 4.08 -18.05
C VAL A 190 -23.97 3.05 -17.21
N LEU A 191 -23.94 3.24 -15.90
CA LEU A 191 -23.37 2.28 -14.95
C LEU A 191 -24.44 1.66 -14.04
N GLY A 192 -25.71 1.69 -14.46
CA GLY A 192 -26.84 1.33 -13.60
C GLY A 192 -27.17 2.38 -12.54
N ASN A 193 -26.70 3.61 -12.72
CA ASN A 193 -26.99 4.75 -11.85
C ASN A 193 -28.33 5.40 -12.21
N ASP A 194 -29.20 5.64 -11.24
CA ASP A 194 -30.52 6.27 -11.48
C ASP A 194 -30.45 7.79 -11.70
N LEU A 195 -29.36 8.42 -11.25
CA LEU A 195 -29.08 9.84 -11.38
C LEU A 195 -27.75 10.06 -12.09
N PRO A 196 -27.51 11.22 -12.73
CA PRO A 196 -26.21 11.53 -13.32
C PRO A 196 -25.08 11.37 -12.29
N MET A 197 -24.01 10.67 -12.67
CA MET A 197 -22.83 10.54 -11.83
C MET A 197 -21.80 11.57 -12.24
N VAL A 198 -21.44 12.46 -11.32
CA VAL A 198 -20.43 13.49 -11.57
C VAL A 198 -19.18 13.16 -10.77
N SER A 199 -18.09 12.87 -11.48
CA SER A 199 -16.76 12.67 -10.89
C SER A 199 -15.85 13.81 -11.28
N THR A 200 -15.08 14.33 -10.32
CA THR A 200 -14.12 15.41 -10.54
C THR A 200 -12.71 14.98 -10.13
N ARG A 201 -11.72 15.32 -10.96
CA ARG A 201 -10.31 15.15 -10.67
C ARG A 201 -9.61 16.49 -10.85
N GLU A 202 -9.11 17.06 -9.76
CA GLU A 202 -8.29 18.28 -9.77
C GLU A 202 -6.86 17.90 -9.39
N PHE A 203 -5.87 18.38 -10.14
CA PHE A 203 -4.47 18.13 -9.80
C PHE A 203 -3.56 19.29 -10.18
N TRP A 204 -2.46 19.42 -9.45
CA TRP A 204 -1.44 20.44 -9.63
C TRP A 204 -0.12 19.75 -9.98
N TYR A 205 0.25 19.83 -11.25
CA TYR A 205 1.36 19.09 -11.83
C TYR A 205 2.63 19.92 -11.89
N SER A 206 3.74 19.38 -11.38
CA SER A 206 5.07 19.98 -11.54
C SER A 206 5.78 19.36 -12.74
N ALA A 207 5.97 20.13 -13.81
CA ALA A 207 6.75 19.69 -14.96
C ALA A 207 8.22 19.40 -14.60
N LYS A 208 8.79 20.15 -13.65
CA LYS A 208 10.15 19.95 -13.14
C LYS A 208 10.35 18.58 -12.49
N LEU A 209 9.35 18.12 -11.73
CA LEU A 209 9.43 16.85 -11.00
C LEU A 209 8.72 15.70 -11.71
N GLY A 210 7.88 15.98 -12.70
CA GLY A 210 7.11 14.95 -13.42
C GLY A 210 6.02 14.28 -12.57
N ILE A 211 5.49 14.97 -11.54
CA ILE A 211 4.47 14.43 -10.63
C ILE A 211 3.42 15.47 -10.25
N ASN A 212 2.27 14.99 -9.77
CA ASN A 212 1.28 15.81 -9.11
C ASN A 212 1.72 16.11 -7.66
N LEU A 213 1.82 17.38 -7.28
CA LEU A 213 2.09 17.80 -5.90
C LEU A 213 0.80 17.87 -5.07
N ILE A 214 -0.32 18.09 -5.74
CA ILE A 214 -1.66 18.01 -5.17
C ILE A 214 -2.52 17.20 -6.16
N SER A 215 -3.31 16.26 -5.66
CA SER A 215 -4.32 15.54 -6.44
C SER A 215 -5.55 15.34 -5.58
N LYS A 216 -6.72 15.74 -6.07
CA LYS A 216 -8.01 15.57 -5.44
C LYS A 216 -8.93 14.85 -6.41
N VAL A 217 -9.53 13.77 -5.97
CA VAL A 217 -10.56 13.05 -6.71
C VAL A 217 -11.83 13.09 -5.87
N ASP A 218 -12.95 13.45 -6.47
CA ASP A 218 -14.28 13.35 -5.89
C ASP A 218 -15.10 12.47 -6.81
N ASP A 219 -15.42 11.26 -6.36
CA ASP A 219 -16.11 10.27 -7.17
C ASP A 219 -17.25 9.63 -6.34
N PRO A 220 -18.48 9.55 -6.87
CA PRO A 220 -19.60 9.02 -6.10
C PRO A 220 -19.44 7.56 -5.65
N SER A 221 -18.67 6.75 -6.37
CA SER A 221 -18.50 5.33 -6.08
C SER A 221 -17.43 5.06 -5.02
N SER A 222 -16.37 5.88 -5.01
CA SER A 222 -15.22 5.69 -4.13
C SER A 222 -15.10 6.72 -3.02
N GLY A 223 -15.79 7.86 -3.11
CA GLY A 223 -15.70 8.99 -2.19
C GLY A 223 -14.65 10.03 -2.63
N ARG A 224 -14.28 10.92 -1.70
CA ARG A 224 -13.31 11.97 -1.93
C ARG A 224 -11.91 11.57 -1.46
N GLN A 225 -10.94 11.57 -2.36
CA GLN A 225 -9.54 11.31 -2.09
C GLN A 225 -8.74 12.60 -2.24
N SER A 226 -7.82 12.87 -1.32
CA SER A 226 -6.86 13.95 -1.43
C SER A 226 -5.45 13.44 -1.17
N PHE A 227 -4.52 13.87 -2.02
CA PHE A 227 -3.10 13.61 -1.93
C PHE A 227 -2.39 14.94 -1.96
N SER A 228 -1.61 15.23 -0.91
CA SER A 228 -0.88 16.49 -0.78
C SER A 228 0.56 16.20 -0.42
N VAL A 229 1.49 16.73 -1.22
CA VAL A 229 2.92 16.66 -0.95
C VAL A 229 3.30 17.68 0.12
N THR A 230 4.11 17.26 1.09
CA THR A 230 4.75 18.10 2.10
C THR A 230 6.21 17.70 2.30
N GLU A 231 6.99 18.52 2.99
CA GLU A 231 8.41 18.25 3.31
C GLU A 231 9.24 17.92 2.05
N LEU A 232 8.96 18.63 0.96
CA LEU A 232 9.60 18.41 -0.33
C LEU A 232 11.02 18.97 -0.34
N THR A 233 11.98 18.14 -0.71
CA THR A 233 13.34 18.55 -1.10
C THR A 233 13.65 18.00 -2.48
N THR A 234 14.47 18.72 -3.25
CA THR A 234 14.91 18.29 -4.59
C THR A 234 16.40 17.97 -4.64
N SER A 235 16.98 17.61 -3.50
CA SER A 235 18.36 17.12 -3.39
C SER A 235 18.40 15.61 -3.60
N GLU A 236 19.59 15.07 -3.88
CA GLU A 236 19.77 13.61 -3.89
C GLU A 236 19.34 13.00 -2.54
N PRO A 237 18.47 11.98 -2.55
CA PRO A 237 18.09 11.25 -1.34
C PRO A 237 19.25 10.39 -0.85
N ASP A 238 19.16 9.95 0.40
CA ASP A 238 20.12 9.00 0.94
C ASP A 238 20.09 7.66 0.17
N PRO A 239 21.25 7.15 -0.31
CA PRO A 239 21.31 5.91 -1.06
C PRO A 239 20.71 4.69 -0.34
N ARG A 240 20.63 4.71 0.99
CA ARG A 240 20.06 3.63 1.81
C ARG A 240 18.61 3.30 1.46
N TYR A 241 17.84 4.26 0.92
CA TYR A 241 16.45 4.02 0.50
C TYR A 241 16.33 3.02 -0.65
N PHE A 242 17.41 2.82 -1.42
CA PHE A 242 17.43 1.93 -2.58
C PHE A 242 18.12 0.60 -2.28
N VAL A 243 18.27 0.26 -1.00
CA VAL A 243 18.86 -0.99 -0.55
C VAL A 243 17.84 -1.71 0.33
N VAL A 244 17.68 -3.01 0.10
CA VAL A 244 16.85 -3.85 0.97
C VAL A 244 17.53 -3.95 2.35
N PRO A 245 16.85 -3.60 3.46
CA PRO A 245 17.44 -3.67 4.78
C PRO A 245 17.86 -5.10 5.17
N GLU A 246 18.81 -5.21 6.10
CA GLU A 246 19.23 -6.50 6.65
C GLU A 246 18.04 -7.25 7.28
N GLY A 247 18.06 -8.58 7.18
CA GLY A 247 17.02 -9.47 7.71
C GLY A 247 15.84 -9.73 6.77
N TYR A 248 15.77 -9.06 5.61
CA TYR A 248 14.79 -9.40 4.57
C TYR A 248 15.25 -10.58 3.72
N LYS A 249 14.36 -11.54 3.49
CA LYS A 249 14.53 -12.60 2.50
C LYS A 249 14.10 -12.09 1.12
N VAL A 250 15.00 -12.09 0.15
CA VAL A 250 14.70 -11.73 -1.23
C VAL A 250 14.29 -12.97 -2.02
N VAL A 251 13.14 -12.92 -2.69
CA VAL A 251 12.58 -13.98 -3.53
C VAL A 251 12.40 -13.45 -4.94
N ASP A 252 13.10 -14.03 -5.91
CA ASP A 252 12.97 -13.62 -7.31
C ASP A 252 11.74 -14.25 -7.94
N ARG A 253 10.75 -13.42 -8.28
CA ARG A 253 9.51 -13.83 -8.96
C ARG A 253 9.54 -13.61 -10.47
N ARG A 254 10.63 -13.08 -11.03
CA ARG A 254 10.77 -12.85 -12.48
C ARG A 254 10.86 -14.15 -13.28
N LYS A 255 11.30 -15.24 -12.65
CA LYS A 255 11.52 -16.55 -13.27
C LYS A 255 10.34 -17.54 -13.12
N GLY A 256 9.17 -17.07 -12.70
CA GLY A 256 7.99 -17.92 -12.42
C GLY A 256 6.81 -17.76 -13.39
N GLU A 257 6.91 -16.87 -14.37
CA GLU A 257 5.89 -16.70 -15.42
C GLU A 257 6.32 -17.42 -16.72
N GLU A 258 6.63 -18.73 -16.63
CA GLU A 258 6.41 -19.58 -17.81
C GLU A 258 4.90 -19.69 -17.99
N LYS A 259 4.38 -18.87 -18.88
CA LYS A 259 3.00 -18.91 -19.36
C LYS A 259 2.71 -20.34 -19.86
N PRO A 260 1.63 -21.01 -19.42
CA PRO A 260 1.21 -22.25 -20.05
C PRO A 260 0.84 -22.01 -21.53
#